data_AF-A0A5B6V9N7-F1
#
_entry.id   AF-A0A5B6V9N7-F1
#
_cell.length_a   1.000
_cell.length_b   1.000
_cell.length_c   1.000
_cell.angle_alpha   90.00
_cell.angle_beta   90.00
_cell.angle_gamma   90.00
#
_symmetry.space_group_name_H-M   'P 1'
#
loop_
_entity.id
_entity.type
_entity.pdbx_description
1 polymer ?
#
loop_
_entity_poly.entity_id
_entity_poly.type
_entity_poly.pdbx_seq_one_letter_code
_entity_poly.pdbx_strand_id
1 'polypeptide(L)'
;MAQKETWMTPIIRTVQGEQDNQDRKELAKPRYTFLEGVLYRKGFLYPLLRCLSPPEVEYVMREIHKGIYCNHLGGRLLAQKIFRQGYYWPIV
;
A
#
# COMPACT_ATOMS: atom_id res chain seq x y z
N MET A 1 21.92 0.09 -0.72
CA MET A 1 21.10 -0.42 0.41
C MET A 1 20.17 -1.48 -0.15
N ALA A 2 20.29 -2.73 0.28
CA ALA A 2 19.50 -3.82 -0.28
C ALA A 2 18.02 -3.61 0.05
N GLN A 3 17.19 -3.36 -0.97
CA GLN A 3 15.74 -3.33 -0.82
C GLN A 3 15.29 -4.75 -0.45
N LYS A 4 14.94 -4.99 0.82
CA LYS A 4 14.31 -6.25 1.23
C LYS A 4 13.12 -6.51 0.28
N GLU A 5 13.00 -7.74 -0.23
CA GLU A 5 11.84 -8.10 -1.04
C GLU A 5 10.58 -7.97 -0.20
N THR A 6 9.64 -7.18 -0.68
CA THR A 6 8.33 -6.96 -0.08
C THR A 6 7.25 -7.22 -1.12
N TRP A 7 5.98 -7.26 -0.71
CA TRP A 7 4.84 -7.31 -1.63
C TRP A 7 4.84 -6.16 -2.64
N MET A 8 5.48 -5.03 -2.32
CA MET A 8 5.59 -3.85 -3.19
C MET A 8 6.62 -4.06 -4.30
N THR A 9 7.69 -4.81 -4.04
CA THR A 9 8.82 -5.01 -4.97
C THR A 9 8.40 -5.51 -6.36
N PRO A 10 7.57 -6.56 -6.51
CA PRO A 10 7.13 -7.00 -7.83
C PRO A 10 6.27 -5.94 -8.55
N ILE A 11 5.45 -5.19 -7.80
CA ILE A 11 4.59 -4.14 -8.36
C ILE A 11 5.45 -2.98 -8.87
N ILE A 12 6.44 -2.55 -8.08
CA ILE A 12 7.39 -1.49 -8.45
C ILE A 12 8.12 -1.85 -9.73
N ARG A 13 8.70 -3.05 -9.81
CA ARG A 13 9.38 -3.54 -11.03
C ARG A 13 8.45 -3.54 -12.26
N THR A 14 7.20 -3.97 -12.08
CA THR A 14 6.22 -3.97 -13.16
C THR A 14 5.85 -2.56 -13.61
N VAL A 15 5.62 -1.63 -12.68
CA VAL A 15 5.26 -0.23 -12.98
C VAL A 15 6.43 0.53 -13.60
N GLN A 16 7.66 0.29 -13.17
CA GLN A 16 8.88 0.87 -13.74
C GLN A 16 9.28 0.24 -15.09
N GLY A 17 8.59 -0.84 -15.52
CA GLY A 17 8.82 -1.47 -16.81
C GLY A 17 9.96 -2.50 -16.84
N GLU A 18 10.57 -2.79 -15.69
CA GLU A 18 11.72 -3.71 -15.53
C GLU A 18 11.35 -5.19 -15.74
N GLN A 19 10.05 -5.54 -15.73
CA GLN A 19 9.56 -6.91 -15.92
C GLN A 19 9.00 -7.13 -17.33
N ASP A 20 9.47 -8.14 -18.06
CA ASP A 20 8.96 -8.50 -19.40
C ASP A 20 7.69 -9.37 -19.37
N ASN A 21 6.77 -9.08 -18.45
CA ASN A 21 5.48 -9.76 -18.39
C ASN A 21 4.37 -8.76 -18.72
N GLN A 22 3.91 -8.81 -19.98
CA GLN A 22 2.89 -7.92 -20.53
C GLN A 22 1.59 -7.98 -19.70
N ASP A 23 1.13 -9.19 -19.33
CA ASP A 23 -0.12 -9.38 -18.59
C ASP A 23 -0.08 -8.74 -17.19
N ARG A 24 1.04 -8.86 -16.48
CA ARG A 24 1.23 -8.18 -15.19
C ARG A 24 1.31 -6.66 -15.34
N LYS A 25 1.94 -6.16 -16.42
CA LYS A 25 1.98 -4.72 -16.72
C LYS A 25 0.58 -4.16 -16.94
N GLU A 26 -0.24 -4.85 -17.73
CA GLU A 26 -1.64 -4.47 -18.00
C GLU A 26 -2.51 -4.49 -16.74
N LEU A 27 -2.26 -5.40 -15.79
CA LEU A 27 -2.98 -5.44 -14.51
C LEU A 27 -2.50 -4.39 -13.49
N ALA A 28 -1.23 -4.03 -13.50
CA ALA A 28 -0.62 -3.14 -12.50
C ALA A 28 -0.72 -1.65 -12.86
N LYS A 29 -0.42 -1.26 -14.11
CA LYS A 29 -0.42 0.15 -14.56
C LYS A 29 -1.75 0.91 -14.34
N PRO A 30 -2.94 0.32 -14.57
CA PRO A 30 -4.19 1.03 -14.29
C PRO A 30 -4.46 1.18 -12.79
N ARG A 31 -3.80 0.40 -11.92
CA ARG A 31 -4.06 0.34 -10.48
C ARG A 31 -2.99 1.02 -9.63
N TYR A 32 -1.76 1.15 -10.13
CA TYR A 32 -0.62 1.66 -9.38
C TYR A 32 0.17 2.71 -10.17
N THR A 33 0.87 3.59 -9.45
CA THR A 33 1.85 4.51 -10.01
C THR A 33 3.05 4.63 -9.07
N PHE A 34 4.24 4.88 -9.61
CA PHE A 34 5.46 5.07 -8.85
C PHE A 34 5.94 6.50 -9.08
N LEU A 35 5.95 7.32 -8.03
CA LEU A 35 6.27 8.74 -8.09
C LEU A 35 7.28 9.07 -6.99
N GLU A 36 8.40 9.70 -7.37
CA GLU A 36 9.43 10.18 -6.43
C GLU A 36 9.91 9.09 -5.43
N GLY A 37 10.06 7.85 -5.89
CA GLY A 37 10.50 6.74 -5.04
C GLY A 37 9.39 6.10 -4.19
N VAL A 38 8.14 6.57 -4.30
CA VAL A 38 7.00 6.09 -3.53
C VAL A 38 5.99 5.39 -4.44
N LEU A 39 5.53 4.21 -4.03
CA LEU A 39 4.45 3.49 -4.71
C LEU A 39 3.10 3.99 -4.21
N TYR A 40 2.20 4.29 -5.15
CA TYR A 40 0.82 4.66 -4.87
C TYR A 40 -0.16 3.72 -5.56
N ARG A 41 -1.29 3.45 -4.90
CA ARG A 41 -2.46 2.79 -5.48
C ARG A 41 -3.49 3.86 -5.90
N LYS A 42 -4.01 3.75 -7.12
CA LYS A 42 -5.13 4.57 -7.60
C LYS A 42 -6.41 4.13 -6.88
N GLY A 43 -6.99 5.04 -6.09
CA GLY A 43 -8.29 4.84 -5.46
C GLY A 43 -9.42 5.11 -6.45
N PHE A 44 -10.57 4.45 -6.29
CA PHE A 44 -11.77 4.74 -7.09
C PHE A 44 -12.44 6.05 -6.65
N LEU A 45 -12.52 6.29 -5.34
CA LEU A 45 -13.14 7.48 -4.73
C LEU A 45 -12.14 8.43 -4.06
N TYR A 46 -10.87 8.02 -3.96
CA TYR A 46 -9.85 8.75 -3.22
C TYR A 46 -8.68 9.06 -4.15
N PRO A 47 -7.98 10.20 -3.95
CA PRO A 47 -6.69 10.46 -4.58
C PRO A 47 -5.70 9.31 -4.31
N LEU A 48 -4.55 9.36 -4.96
CA LEU A 48 -3.48 8.37 -4.84
C LEU A 48 -3.23 7.97 -3.38
N LEU A 49 -3.33 6.67 -3.09
CA LEU A 49 -3.12 6.09 -1.78
C LEU A 49 -1.68 5.64 -1.66
N ARG A 50 -0.92 6.14 -0.69
CA ARG A 50 0.45 5.71 -0.47
C ARG A 50 0.48 4.26 0.01
N CYS A 51 1.22 3.42 -0.71
CA CYS A 51 1.45 2.04 -0.31
C CYS A 51 2.43 1.99 0.87
N LEU A 52 2.07 1.27 1.93
CA LEU A 52 2.92 1.09 3.10
C LEU A 52 3.77 -0.19 2.99
N SER A 53 5.05 -0.06 3.30
CA SER A 53 5.93 -1.21 3.47
C SER A 53 5.54 -2.02 4.72
N PRO A 54 5.92 -3.32 4.82
CA PRO A 54 5.56 -4.13 5.98
C PRO A 54 5.93 -3.49 7.34
N PRO A 55 7.13 -2.90 7.54
CA PRO A 55 7.45 -2.20 8.79
C PRO A 55 6.57 -0.98 9.06
N GLU A 56 6.19 -0.22 8.03
CA GLU A 56 5.27 0.92 8.16
C GLU A 56 3.86 0.44 8.54
N VAL A 57 3.39 -0.68 7.96
CA VAL A 57 2.11 -1.28 8.33
C VAL A 57 2.11 -1.68 9.80
N GLU A 58 3.15 -2.37 10.27
CA GLU A 58 3.27 -2.75 11.68
C GLU A 58 3.27 -1.53 12.60
N TYR A 59 4.00 -0.49 12.23
CA TYR A 59 4.01 0.78 12.97
C TYR A 59 2.61 1.40 13.04
N VAL A 60 1.96 1.59 11.89
CA VAL A 60 0.63 2.22 11.80
C VAL A 60 -0.40 1.41 12.56
N MET A 61 -0.38 0.07 12.43
CA MET A 61 -1.29 -0.81 13.15
C MET A 61 -1.07 -0.75 14.66
N ARG A 62 0.18 -0.69 15.11
CA ARG A 62 0.50 -0.55 16.54
C ARG A 62 0.05 0.79 17.10
N GLU A 63 0.35 1.90 16.42
CA GLU A 63 -0.07 3.24 16.88
C GLU A 63 -1.58 3.38 16.92
N ILE A 64 -2.26 2.81 15.93
CA ILE A 64 -3.71 2.76 15.90
C ILE A 64 -4.25 1.92 17.05
N HIS A 65 -3.75 0.70 17.27
CA HIS A 65 -4.19 -0.15 18.38
C HIS A 65 -3.97 0.54 19.74
N LYS A 66 -2.82 1.18 19.95
CA LYS A 66 -2.51 1.91 21.19
C LYS A 66 -3.33 3.18 21.40
N GLY A 67 -3.96 3.71 20.35
CA GLY A 67 -4.80 4.89 20.44
C GLY A 67 -6.06 4.64 21.28
N ILE A 68 -6.42 5.63 22.11
CA ILE A 68 -7.53 5.60 23.08
C ILE A 68 -8.87 5.16 22.45
N TYR A 69 -9.07 5.38 21.15
CA TYR A 69 -10.31 5.11 20.41
C TYR A 69 -10.36 3.77 19.65
N CYS A 70 -9.28 2.97 19.64
CA CYS A 70 -9.16 1.84 18.73
C CYS A 70 -9.21 0.46 19.38
N ASN A 71 -9.16 0.37 20.72
CA ASN A 71 -9.23 -0.90 21.45
C ASN A 71 -10.53 -1.70 21.18
N HIS A 72 -11.55 -1.07 20.59
CA HIS A 72 -12.84 -1.70 20.24
C HIS A 72 -13.14 -1.71 18.74
N LEU A 73 -12.29 -1.13 17.89
CA LEU A 73 -12.53 -1.09 16.45
C LEU A 73 -12.07 -2.40 15.80
N GLY A 74 -13.01 -3.14 15.21
CA GLY A 74 -12.67 -4.32 14.42
C GLY A 74 -11.76 -3.98 13.23
N GLY A 75 -11.00 -4.97 12.74
CA GLY A 75 -9.99 -4.77 11.68
C GLY A 75 -10.52 -4.06 10.41
N ARG A 76 -11.80 -4.26 10.06
CA ARG A 76 -12.45 -3.57 8.93
C ARG A 76 -12.56 -2.06 9.14
N LEU A 77 -12.92 -1.61 10.33
CA LEU A 77 -13.05 -0.17 10.64
C LEU A 77 -11.66 0.50 10.67
N LEU A 78 -10.64 -0.23 11.16
CA LEU A 78 -9.26 0.23 11.13
C LEU A 78 -8.75 0.38 9.69
N ALA A 79 -9.00 -0.62 8.83
CA ALA A 79 -8.66 -0.53 7.41
C ALA A 79 -9.32 0.67 6.72
N GLN A 80 -10.60 0.93 7.00
CA GLN A 80 -11.29 2.11 6.47
C GLN A 80 -10.70 3.43 6.97
N LYS A 81 -10.32 3.51 8.26
CA LYS A 81 -9.72 4.71 8.84
C LYS A 81 -8.35 5.01 8.23
N ILE A 82 -7.56 3.98 7.97
CA ILE A 82 -6.23 4.13 7.33
C ILE A 82 -6.39 4.49 5.84
N PHE A 83 -7.35 3.87 5.16
CA PHE A 83 -7.69 4.21 3.78
C PHE A 83 -8.14 5.67 3.62
N ARG A 84 -8.96 6.18 4.54
CA ARG A 84 -9.36 7.59 4.61
C ARG A 84 -8.19 8.55 4.88
N GLN A 85 -7.13 8.07 5.53
CA GLN A 85 -5.90 8.84 5.72
C GLN A 85 -4.96 8.80 4.51
N GLY A 86 -5.35 8.13 3.42
CA GLY A 86 -4.58 8.08 2.19
C GLY A 86 -3.54 6.96 2.13
N TYR A 87 -3.67 5.93 2.98
CA TYR A 87 -2.72 4.82 3.02
C TYR A 87 -3.35 3.49 2.55
N TYR A 88 -2.52 2.64 1.95
CA TYR A 88 -2.93 1.34 1.43
C TYR A 88 -1.89 0.25 1.73
N TRP A 89 -2.38 -0.95 2.06
CA TRP A 89 -1.60 -2.18 2.06
C TRP A 89 -2.54 -3.36 1.74
N PRO A 90 -2.05 -4.41 1.06
CA PRO A 90 -2.81 -5.64 0.89
C PRO A 90 -2.91 -6.36 2.24
N ILE A 91 -4.13 -6.73 2.60
CA ILE A 91 -4.40 -7.73 3.64
C ILE A 91 -4.25 -9.06 2.91
N VAL A 92 -3.09 -9.70 3.04
CA VAL A 92 -2.86 -11.04 2.48
C VAL A 92 -3.59 -12.06 3.35
#